data_AF-A0A961CMK0-F1
#
_entry.id   AF-A0A961CMK0-F1
#
_cell.length_a   1.000
_cell.length_b   1.000
_cell.length_c   1.000
_cell.angle_alpha   90.00
_cell.angle_beta   90.00
_cell.angle_gamma   90.00
#
_symmetry.space_group_name_H-M   'P 1'
#
loop_
_entity.id
_entity.type
_entity.pdbx_description
1 polymer ?
#
loop_
_entity_poly.entity_id
_entity_poly.type
_entity_poly.pdbx_seq_one_letter_code
_entity_poly.pdbx_strand_id
1 'polypeptide(L)'
;MLGLLAADGVLSAIVGTFLLPLYLGPVPLPVSALVSGLLNAALVWAAGQWTDSRRLAALPLWTWLATVAVFTLGGPGGDIVYGGPGIMAFSVLIFLLLGALPAAVVLRRMP
;
A
#
# COMPACT_ATOMS: atom_id res chain seq x y z
N MET A 1 4.22 -20.03 2.77
CA MET A 1 3.43 -19.19 1.85
C MET A 1 3.13 -17.80 2.42
N LEU A 2 2.48 -17.68 3.59
CA LEU A 2 2.08 -16.38 4.17
C LEU A 2 3.24 -15.36 4.32
N GLY A 3 4.45 -15.82 4.69
CA GLY A 3 5.62 -14.94 4.77
C GLY A 3 6.05 -14.34 3.43
N LEU A 4 5.86 -15.06 2.32
CA LEU A 4 6.15 -14.55 0.97
C LEU A 4 5.13 -13.47 0.59
N LEU A 5 3.84 -13.72 0.81
CA LEU A 5 2.79 -12.72 0.58
C LEU A 5 2.97 -11.47 1.45
N ALA A 6 3.49 -11.65 2.68
CA ALA A 6 3.86 -10.54 3.55
C ALA A 6 5.02 -9.71 2.97
N ALA A 7 6.05 -10.37 2.40
CA ALA A 7 7.12 -9.69 1.69
C ALA A 7 6.61 -8.98 0.42
N ASP A 8 5.67 -9.57 -0.30
CA ASP A 8 5.03 -8.95 -1.47
C ASP A 8 4.27 -7.67 -1.08
N GLY A 9 3.66 -7.64 0.11
CA GLY A 9 3.07 -6.42 0.68
C GLY A 9 4.10 -5.29 0.87
N VAL A 10 5.30 -5.62 1.37
CA VAL A 10 6.42 -4.66 1.49
C VAL A 10 6.87 -4.17 0.11
N LEU A 11 7.05 -5.09 -0.85
CA LEU A 11 7.49 -4.74 -2.20
C LEU A 11 6.47 -3.84 -2.91
N SER A 12 5.17 -4.13 -2.77
CA SER A 12 4.08 -3.31 -3.28
C SER A 12 4.10 -1.90 -2.67
N ALA A 13 4.38 -1.79 -1.36
CA ALA A 13 4.51 -0.49 -0.70
C ALA A 13 5.71 0.30 -1.23
N ILE A 14 6.88 -0.32 -1.34
CA ILE A 14 8.10 0.32 -1.85
C ILE A 14 7.88 0.83 -3.27
N VAL A 15 7.49 -0.06 -4.19
CA VAL A 15 7.26 0.30 -5.60
C VAL A 15 6.16 1.34 -5.70
N GLY A 16 5.06 1.16 -4.96
CA GLY A 16 3.94 2.08 -4.98
C GLY A 16 4.30 3.48 -4.50
N THR A 17 5.11 3.58 -3.44
CA THR A 17 5.61 4.85 -2.87
C THR A 17 6.45 5.62 -3.88
N PHE A 18 7.46 4.97 -4.49
CA PHE A 18 8.36 5.65 -5.42
C PHE A 18 7.73 5.95 -6.78
N LEU A 19 6.67 5.23 -7.16
CA LEU A 19 5.87 5.51 -8.37
C LEU A 19 4.66 6.42 -8.10
N LEU A 20 4.42 6.83 -6.86
CA LEU A 20 3.32 7.71 -6.50
C LEU A 20 3.40 9.10 -7.16
N PRO A 21 4.58 9.75 -7.26
CA PRO A 21 4.71 11.04 -7.92
C PRO A 21 4.90 10.89 -9.44
N LEU A 22 4.13 10.02 -10.09
CA LEU A 22 4.04 10.00 -11.55
C LEU A 22 3.18 11.17 -12.03
N TYR A 23 3.64 11.85 -13.08
CA TYR A 23 2.95 12.99 -13.67
C TYR A 23 2.76 12.77 -15.16
N LEU A 24 1.61 13.23 -15.68
CA LEU A 24 1.39 13.40 -17.10
C LEU A 24 1.35 14.91 -17.39
N GLY A 25 2.48 15.44 -17.84
CA GLY A 25 2.69 16.89 -17.90
C GLY A 25 2.60 17.50 -16.49
N PRO A 26 1.74 18.51 -16.25
CA PRO A 26 1.59 19.11 -14.93
C PRO A 26 0.61 18.35 -14.01
N VAL A 27 -0.09 17.33 -14.51
CA VAL A 27 -1.16 16.64 -13.77
C VAL A 27 -0.59 15.43 -13.03
N PRO A 28 -0.73 15.32 -11.69
CA PRO A 28 -0.34 14.14 -10.95
C PRO A 28 -1.24 12.96 -11.28
N LEU A 29 -0.63 11.79 -11.43
CA LEU A 29 -1.27 10.55 -11.83
C LEU A 29 -0.91 9.43 -10.81
N PRO A 30 -1.64 9.33 -9.68
CA PRO A 30 -1.34 8.40 -8.58
C PRO A 30 -1.77 6.96 -8.91
N VAL A 31 -1.45 6.47 -10.10
CA VAL A 31 -1.82 5.13 -10.59
C VAL A 31 -1.23 4.04 -9.72
N SER A 32 -0.04 4.27 -9.15
CA SER A 32 0.58 3.32 -8.24
C SER A 32 -0.28 3.03 -7.00
N ALA A 33 -1.05 4.00 -6.51
CA ALA A 33 -1.95 3.83 -5.38
C ALA A 33 -3.10 2.87 -5.69
N LEU A 34 -3.68 2.99 -6.89
CA LEU A 34 -4.73 2.08 -7.38
C LEU A 34 -4.17 0.67 -7.59
N VAL A 35 -3.00 0.56 -8.22
CA VAL A 35 -2.33 -0.72 -8.45
C VAL A 35 -2.00 -1.41 -7.13
N SER A 36 -1.40 -0.70 -6.16
CA SER A 36 -1.15 -1.23 -4.83
C SER A 36 -2.44 -1.66 -4.13
N GLY A 37 -3.54 -0.94 -4.31
CA GLY A 37 -4.87 -1.33 -3.80
C GLY A 37 -5.33 -2.69 -4.31
N LEU A 38 -5.28 -2.87 -5.63
CA LEU A 38 -5.64 -4.14 -6.27
C LEU A 38 -4.70 -5.28 -5.87
N LEU A 39 -3.39 -5.00 -5.81
CA LEU A 39 -2.39 -5.97 -5.35
C LEU A 39 -2.65 -6.39 -3.91
N ASN A 40 -2.88 -5.45 -3.00
CA ASN A 40 -3.15 -5.75 -1.59
C ASN A 40 -4.43 -6.59 -1.45
N ALA A 41 -5.48 -6.32 -2.24
CA ALA A 41 -6.67 -7.14 -2.26
C ALA A 41 -6.38 -8.58 -2.74
N ALA A 42 -5.61 -8.73 -3.81
CA ALA A 42 -5.21 -10.03 -4.33
C ALA A 42 -4.33 -10.80 -3.33
N LEU A 43 -3.38 -10.14 -2.68
CA LEU A 43 -2.48 -10.74 -1.68
C LEU A 43 -3.24 -11.22 -0.45
N VAL A 44 -4.17 -10.40 0.07
CA VAL A 44 -5.06 -10.77 1.17
C VAL A 44 -5.95 -11.94 0.77
N TRP A 45 -6.59 -11.88 -0.40
CA TRP A 45 -7.45 -12.96 -0.88
C TRP A 45 -6.67 -14.27 -1.01
N ALA A 46 -5.45 -14.21 -1.57
CA ALA A 46 -4.57 -15.35 -1.69
C ALA A 46 -4.17 -15.88 -0.30
N ALA A 47 -3.82 -15.01 0.65
CA ALA A 47 -3.47 -15.42 2.01
C ALA A 47 -4.62 -16.16 2.70
N GLY A 48 -5.87 -15.73 2.49
CA GLY A 48 -7.06 -16.41 2.99
C GLY A 48 -7.27 -17.83 2.44
N GLN A 49 -6.64 -18.19 1.32
CA GLN A 49 -6.66 -19.58 0.82
C GLN A 49 -5.74 -20.52 1.63
N TRP A 50 -4.86 -19.96 2.48
CA TRP A 50 -3.86 -20.72 3.24
C TRP A 50 -4.09 -20.67 4.76
N THR A 51 -5.09 -19.91 5.23
CA THR A 51 -5.40 -19.79 6.65
C THR A 51 -6.83 -19.35 6.90
N ASP A 52 -7.47 -19.94 7.90
CA ASP A 52 -8.79 -19.50 8.40
C ASP A 52 -8.67 -18.29 9.34
N SER A 53 -7.46 -17.95 9.79
CA SER A 53 -7.26 -16.80 10.67
C SER A 53 -7.25 -15.50 9.86
N ARG A 54 -8.33 -14.73 9.99
CA ARG A 54 -8.44 -13.39 9.39
C ARG A 54 -7.28 -12.46 9.74
N ARG A 55 -6.68 -12.59 10.93
CA ARG A 55 -5.50 -11.82 11.33
C ARG A 55 -4.26 -12.20 10.52
N LEU A 56 -4.07 -13.50 10.26
CA LEU A 56 -2.95 -14.00 9.45
C LEU A 56 -3.16 -13.70 7.95
N ALA A 57 -4.40 -13.78 7.45
CA ALA A 57 -4.71 -13.39 6.08
C ALA A 57 -4.44 -11.90 5.79
N ALA A 58 -4.50 -11.05 6.83
CA ALA A 58 -4.20 -9.62 6.73
C ALA A 58 -2.69 -9.29 6.71
N LEU A 59 -1.80 -10.27 6.87
CA LEU A 59 -0.34 -10.03 6.95
C LEU A 59 0.21 -9.17 5.81
N PRO A 60 -0.14 -9.39 4.52
CA PRO A 60 0.35 -8.54 3.43
C PRO A 60 -0.06 -7.08 3.57
N LEU A 61 -1.28 -6.82 4.06
CA LEU A 61 -1.76 -5.47 4.31
C LEU A 61 -1.04 -4.83 5.51
N TRP A 62 -0.78 -5.60 6.57
CA TRP A 62 -0.04 -5.12 7.73
C TRP A 62 1.40 -4.72 7.40
N THR A 63 2.10 -5.55 6.62
CA THR A 63 3.47 -5.23 6.19
C THR A 63 3.49 -4.04 5.25
N TRP A 64 2.53 -3.95 4.33
CA TRP A 64 2.36 -2.78 3.48
C TRP A 64 2.16 -1.50 4.31
N LEU A 65 1.24 -1.52 5.30
CA LEU A 65 0.99 -0.38 6.20
C LEU A 65 2.25 0.00 7.01
N ALA A 66 2.98 -0.99 7.52
CA ALA A 66 4.21 -0.75 8.26
C ALA A 66 5.28 -0.09 7.38
N THR A 67 5.44 -0.56 6.13
CA THR A 67 6.36 0.05 5.17
C THR A 67 5.95 1.47 4.82
N VAL A 68 4.65 1.73 4.59
CA VAL A 68 4.15 3.09 4.38
C VAL A 68 4.47 3.97 5.58
N ALA A 69 4.19 3.50 6.79
CA ALA A 69 4.49 4.23 8.02
C ALA A 69 5.99 4.55 8.15
N VAL A 70 6.88 3.61 7.86
CA VAL A 70 8.33 3.86 7.85
C VAL A 70 8.69 5.00 6.89
N PHE A 71 8.16 5.00 5.67
CA PHE A 71 8.40 6.08 4.71
C PHE A 71 7.76 7.43 5.11
N THR A 72 6.77 7.43 6.01
CA THR A 72 6.22 8.70 6.55
C THR A 72 7.09 9.36 7.60
N LEU A 73 8.01 8.61 8.23
CA LEU A 73 8.88 9.15 9.28
C LEU A 73 9.96 10.12 8.76
N GLY A 74 10.13 10.21 7.44
CA GLY A 74 11.15 11.04 6.80
C GLY A 74 12.48 10.31 6.57
N GLY A 75 13.29 10.87 5.68
CA GLY A 75 14.62 10.37 5.32
C GLY A 75 15.75 11.18 5.95
N PRO A 76 17.01 10.75 5.73
CA PRO A 76 18.19 11.50 6.15
C PRO A 76 18.13 12.95 5.66
N GLY A 77 18.64 13.90 6.46
CA GLY A 77 18.64 15.31 6.07
C GLY A 77 17.27 16.02 6.14
N GLY A 78 16.24 15.35 6.67
CA GLY A 78 14.88 15.91 6.75
C GLY A 78 14.05 15.68 5.48
N ASP A 79 14.48 14.76 4.62
CA ASP A 79 13.79 14.41 3.38
C ASP A 79 12.37 13.89 3.66
N ILE A 80 11.42 14.27 2.81
CA ILE A 80 10.02 13.82 2.89
C ILE A 80 9.72 12.95 1.69
N VAL A 81 9.34 11.69 1.92
CA VAL A 81 9.03 10.73 0.86
C VAL A 81 7.65 11.00 0.25
N TYR A 82 6.65 11.24 1.11
CA TYR A 82 5.30 11.59 0.69
C TYR A 82 5.13 13.11 0.71
N GLY A 83 5.48 13.76 -0.39
CA GLY A 83 5.39 15.20 -0.56
C GLY A 83 5.08 15.60 -1.99
N GLY A 84 4.85 16.89 -2.19
CA GLY A 84 4.62 17.47 -3.52
C GLY A 84 3.63 18.62 -3.50
N PRO A 85 3.54 19.40 -4.58
CA PRO A 85 2.63 20.53 -4.68
C PRO A 85 1.17 20.09 -4.86
N GLY A 86 0.23 20.96 -4.48
CA GLY A 86 -1.19 20.78 -4.71
C GLY A 86 -1.74 19.51 -4.04
N ILE A 87 -2.45 18.67 -4.81
CA ILE A 87 -3.07 17.44 -4.29
C ILE A 87 -2.03 16.41 -3.77
N MET A 88 -0.80 16.46 -4.27
CA MET A 88 0.27 15.55 -3.83
C MET A 88 0.82 15.88 -2.44
N ALA A 89 0.43 17.02 -1.85
CA ALA A 89 0.63 17.30 -0.43
C ALA A 89 -0.10 16.27 0.47
N PHE A 90 -1.16 15.65 -0.05
CA PHE A 90 -1.93 14.60 0.62
C PHE A 90 -1.59 13.20 0.09
N SER A 91 -0.45 13.03 -0.58
CA SER A 91 -0.05 11.78 -1.25
C SER A 91 -0.09 10.56 -0.35
N VAL A 92 0.37 10.66 0.90
CA VAL A 92 0.26 9.56 1.87
C VAL A 92 -1.19 9.17 2.15
N LEU A 93 -2.10 10.13 2.28
CA LEU A 93 -3.52 9.86 2.54
C LEU A 93 -4.17 9.20 1.32
N ILE A 94 -3.84 9.67 0.12
CA ILE A 94 -4.28 9.06 -1.14
C ILE A 94 -3.78 7.63 -1.24
N PHE A 95 -2.50 7.40 -0.92
CA PHE A 95 -1.90 6.07 -0.98
C PHE A 95 -2.51 5.13 0.05
N LEU A 96 -2.70 5.58 1.30
CA LEU A 96 -3.38 4.82 2.35
C LEU A 96 -4.82 4.46 1.96
N LEU A 97 -5.59 5.43 1.47
CA LEU A 97 -6.98 5.22 1.10
C LEU A 97 -7.08 4.23 -0.06
N LEU A 98 -6.44 4.51 -1.19
CA LEU A 98 -6.55 3.67 -2.39
C LEU A 98 -5.84 2.33 -2.24
N GLY A 99 -4.71 2.31 -1.54
CA GLY A 99 -3.88 1.13 -1.30
C GLY A 99 -4.45 0.15 -0.29
N ALA A 100 -5.19 0.61 0.73
CA ALA A 100 -5.73 -0.26 1.77
C ALA A 100 -7.21 -0.62 1.58
N LEU A 101 -8.03 0.26 0.99
CA LEU A 101 -9.48 0.07 0.91
C LEU A 101 -9.90 -1.25 0.24
N PRO A 102 -9.38 -1.61 -0.95
CA PRO A 102 -9.79 -2.85 -1.62
C PRO A 102 -9.51 -4.09 -0.76
N ALA A 103 -8.33 -4.15 -0.14
CA ALA A 103 -7.93 -5.23 0.75
C ALA A 103 -8.79 -5.29 2.02
N ALA A 104 -9.15 -4.14 2.59
CA ALA A 104 -10.05 -4.07 3.74
C ALA A 104 -11.46 -4.61 3.40
N VAL A 105 -11.96 -4.35 2.19
CA VAL A 105 -13.23 -4.92 1.71
C VAL A 105 -13.14 -6.44 1.60
N VAL A 106 -12.04 -6.98 1.05
CA VAL A 106 -11.80 -8.42 0.97
C VAL A 106 -11.77 -9.05 2.37
N LEU A 107 -10.99 -8.50 3.30
CA LEU A 107 -10.94 -8.98 4.69
C LEU A 107 -12.31 -8.96 5.35
N ARG A 108 -13.14 -7.94 5.09
CA ARG A 108 -14.50 -7.85 5.65
C ARG A 108 -15.43 -8.96 5.19
N ARG A 109 -15.17 -9.56 4.03
CA ARG A 109 -15.98 -10.66 3.46
C ARG A 109 -15.49 -12.04 3.87
N MET A 110 -14.35 -12.14 4.57
CA MET A 110 -13.84 -13.42 5.07
C MET A 110 -14.66 -13.87 6.30
N PRO A 111 -14.94 -15.18 6.40
CA PRO A 111 -15.70 -15.77 7.51
C PRO A 111 -15.01 -15.62 8.86
#